data_AF-A0A7S1SVZ4-F1
#
_entry.id   AF-A0A7S1SVZ4-F1
#
_cell.length_a   1.000
_cell.length_b   1.000
_cell.length_c   1.000
_cell.angle_alpha   90.00
_cell.angle_beta   90.00
_cell.angle_gamma   90.00
#
_symmetry.space_group_name_H-M   'P 1'
#
loop_
_entity.id
_entity.type
_entity.pdbx_description
1 polymer ?
#
loop_
_entity_poly.entity_id
_entity_poly.type
_entity_poly.pdbx_seq_one_letter_code
_entity_poly.pdbx_strand_id
1 'polypeptide(L)'
;KMQAEVNTVTSYETELSFDYYSLPVCKPVEGVKKSQKNLNIGTLLMGQKIQNSPYNFTLMKDQRNVEVCKQGYYGPLSKGEVENLTGKIKDGYRIKMILDNLPVTTQDLDAPDDDSVRTGFEIGYEVNGEFFINNHLFFTILVHPVSAIYTDGAKMFQSSGMELEGRRRQLLEEGGEESYYTVVGFEVRACSEAVSPGNRAGASMVCMDQVKSGGPIEGTGMKIVEGATVTYTYDVMWQLSDTKWASRWDAYLKMPRGQVHWFSIINSLVVALVLSGVVMVILLRTVRRDLIKYEEIVGDAESEFKEEFGWKLVMGDVFRAP
;
A
#
# COMPACT_ATOMS: atom_id res chain seq x y z
N LYS A 1 -1.16 20.37 -14.85
CA LYS A 1 -1.88 20.24 -13.56
C LYS A 1 -1.90 18.77 -13.19
N MET A 2 -1.63 18.46 -11.93
CA MET A 2 -1.64 17.10 -11.38
C MET A 2 -2.64 17.06 -10.23
N GLN A 3 -3.25 15.90 -9.99
CA GLN A 3 -4.21 15.70 -8.91
C GLN A 3 -3.71 14.53 -8.07
N ALA A 4 -3.67 14.70 -6.76
CA ALA A 4 -3.41 13.57 -5.88
C ALA A 4 -4.63 12.65 -5.86
N GLU A 5 -4.40 11.37 -5.70
CA GLU A 5 -5.44 10.37 -5.49
C GLU A 5 -5.41 9.91 -4.03
N VAL A 6 -6.57 9.57 -3.49
CA VAL A 6 -6.72 9.00 -2.15
C VAL A 6 -6.94 7.51 -2.27
N ASN A 7 -6.43 6.74 -1.31
CA ASN A 7 -6.65 5.30 -1.20
C ASN A 7 -7.33 4.99 0.15
N THR A 8 -7.55 3.71 0.43
CA THR A 8 -8.12 3.26 1.70
C THR A 8 -7.30 3.71 2.91
N VAL A 9 -8.02 3.97 4.00
CA VAL A 9 -7.47 4.30 5.31
C VAL A 9 -7.14 2.99 6.02
N THR A 10 -5.92 2.86 6.53
CA THR A 10 -5.44 1.61 7.14
C THR A 10 -4.71 1.90 8.44
N SER A 11 -4.79 1.00 9.40
CA SER A 11 -3.96 1.00 10.60
C SER A 11 -2.90 -0.11 10.51
N TYR A 12 -1.84 0.01 11.31
CA TYR A 12 -0.91 -1.10 11.57
C TYR A 12 -1.35 -1.96 12.76
N GLU A 13 -2.30 -1.47 13.56
CA GLU A 13 -2.80 -2.13 14.77
C GLU A 13 -4.02 -3.00 14.47
N THR A 14 -4.78 -2.64 13.43
CA THR A 14 -6.02 -3.33 13.06
C THR A 14 -5.94 -3.87 11.63
N GLU A 15 -6.64 -4.98 11.38
CA GLU A 15 -6.65 -5.63 10.06
C GLU A 15 -7.70 -5.04 9.09
N LEU A 16 -8.56 -4.14 9.58
CA LEU A 16 -9.67 -3.58 8.81
C LEU A 16 -9.25 -2.29 8.12
N SER A 17 -9.42 -2.24 6.79
CA SER A 17 -9.29 -1.02 6.00
C SER A 17 -10.64 -0.34 5.79
N PHE A 18 -10.65 0.99 5.79
CA PHE A 18 -11.85 1.79 5.54
C PHE A 18 -11.72 2.65 4.29
N ASP A 19 -12.86 3.05 3.74
CA ASP A 19 -12.93 3.99 2.61
C ASP A 19 -12.51 5.39 3.07
N TYR A 20 -11.74 6.13 2.27
CA TYR A 20 -11.30 7.48 2.61
C TYR A 20 -12.49 8.42 2.84
N TYR A 21 -13.49 8.37 1.96
CA TYR A 21 -14.69 9.21 2.06
C TYR A 21 -15.73 8.69 3.06
N SER A 22 -15.39 7.67 3.87
CA SER A 22 -16.15 7.36 5.09
C SER A 22 -15.82 8.32 6.24
N LEU A 23 -14.72 9.07 6.13
CA LEU A 23 -14.35 10.14 7.03
C LEU A 23 -15.12 11.43 6.70
N PRO A 24 -15.32 12.33 7.67
CA PRO A 24 -15.87 13.66 7.45
C PRO A 24 -14.86 14.60 6.74
N VAL A 25 -14.47 14.26 5.51
CA VAL A 25 -13.44 14.94 4.70
C VAL A 25 -14.00 15.50 3.41
N CYS A 26 -13.36 16.54 2.89
CA CYS A 26 -13.85 17.21 1.70
C CYS A 26 -13.80 16.36 0.43
N LYS A 27 -14.87 16.47 -0.36
CA LYS A 27 -15.03 15.78 -1.64
C LYS A 27 -14.68 16.72 -2.80
N PRO A 28 -14.11 16.19 -3.89
CA PRO A 28 -13.84 16.97 -5.09
C PRO A 28 -15.14 17.52 -5.70
N VAL A 29 -15.06 18.72 -6.29
CA VAL A 29 -16.21 19.46 -6.85
C VAL A 29 -16.84 18.69 -8.00
N GLU A 30 -16.02 17.99 -8.78
CA GLU A 30 -16.43 17.12 -9.88
C GLU A 30 -17.04 15.77 -9.45
N GLY A 31 -17.17 15.55 -8.14
CA GLY A 31 -17.64 14.30 -7.55
C GLY A 31 -16.54 13.25 -7.40
N VAL A 32 -16.78 12.27 -6.52
CA VAL A 32 -15.86 11.18 -6.25
C VAL A 32 -15.90 10.17 -7.41
N LYS A 33 -14.76 9.97 -8.05
CA LYS A 33 -14.55 9.07 -9.18
C LYS A 33 -13.43 8.10 -8.84
N LYS A 34 -13.61 6.82 -9.19
CA LYS A 34 -12.55 5.81 -9.07
C LYS A 34 -11.45 6.10 -10.09
N SER A 35 -10.20 5.95 -9.68
CA SER A 35 -9.07 6.06 -10.61
C SER A 35 -9.08 4.89 -11.58
N GLN A 36 -9.06 5.19 -12.88
CA GLN A 36 -8.86 4.18 -13.91
C GLN A 36 -7.38 3.89 -14.17
N LYS A 37 -6.50 4.87 -13.92
CA LYS A 37 -5.07 4.76 -14.18
C LYS A 37 -4.37 3.82 -13.20
N ASN A 38 -4.80 3.84 -11.95
CA ASN A 38 -4.20 3.05 -10.88
C ASN A 38 -4.98 1.77 -10.54
N LEU A 39 -5.99 1.42 -11.34
CA LEU A 39 -6.73 0.17 -11.15
C LEU A 39 -5.94 -1.00 -11.75
N ASN A 40 -5.39 -1.84 -10.89
CA ASN A 40 -4.77 -3.10 -11.26
C ASN A 40 -5.48 -4.28 -10.56
N ILE A 41 -5.27 -5.50 -11.06
CA ILE A 41 -5.93 -6.70 -10.50
C ILE A 41 -5.60 -6.87 -9.01
N GLY A 42 -4.37 -6.57 -8.60
CA GLY A 42 -3.96 -6.60 -7.20
C GLY A 42 -4.78 -5.64 -6.33
N THR A 43 -4.97 -4.39 -6.76
CA THR A 43 -5.76 -3.37 -6.04
C THR A 43 -7.22 -3.81 -5.91
N LEU A 44 -7.77 -4.46 -6.93
CA LEU A 44 -9.14 -4.99 -6.90
C LEU A 44 -9.27 -6.14 -5.88
N LEU A 45 -8.34 -7.10 -5.91
CA LEU A 45 -8.33 -8.25 -4.98
C LEU A 45 -8.07 -7.83 -3.53
N MET A 46 -7.25 -6.80 -3.32
CA MET A 46 -6.98 -6.22 -2.00
C MET A 46 -8.09 -5.28 -1.52
N GLY A 47 -9.16 -5.09 -2.29
CA GLY A 47 -10.27 -4.20 -1.93
C GLY A 47 -9.89 -2.72 -1.86
N GLN A 48 -8.76 -2.33 -2.46
CA GLN A 48 -8.30 -0.94 -2.48
C GLN A 48 -9.22 -0.10 -3.36
N LYS A 49 -9.52 1.11 -2.88
CA LYS A 49 -10.42 2.06 -3.53
C LYS A 49 -9.66 3.34 -3.80
N ILE A 50 -8.91 3.34 -4.90
CA ILE A 50 -8.20 4.54 -5.34
C ILE A 50 -9.19 5.48 -6.02
N GLN A 51 -9.28 6.71 -5.54
CA GLN A 51 -10.25 7.70 -5.98
C GLN A 51 -9.58 9.08 -6.14
N ASN A 52 -10.14 9.95 -6.98
CA ASN A 52 -9.66 11.33 -7.09
C ASN A 52 -9.81 12.06 -5.74
N SER A 53 -8.91 13.00 -5.46
CA SER A 53 -8.95 13.85 -4.28
C SER A 53 -9.16 15.32 -4.65
N PRO A 54 -9.58 16.18 -3.72
CA PRO A 54 -9.70 17.62 -4.00
C PRO A 54 -8.35 18.36 -4.06
N TYR A 55 -7.22 17.67 -3.82
CA TYR A 55 -5.88 18.26 -3.82
C TYR A 55 -5.29 18.31 -5.24
N ASN A 56 -5.04 19.52 -5.74
CA ASN A 56 -4.62 19.79 -7.10
C ASN A 56 -3.33 20.60 -7.13
N PHE A 57 -2.33 20.10 -7.83
CA PHE A 57 -1.00 20.70 -7.90
C PHE A 57 -0.74 21.30 -9.28
N THR A 58 -0.10 22.47 -9.30
CA THR A 58 0.48 23.03 -10.53
C THR A 58 1.98 22.80 -10.48
N LEU A 59 2.51 22.13 -11.50
CA LEU A 59 3.92 21.75 -11.59
C LEU A 59 4.82 22.99 -11.43
N MET A 60 5.87 22.88 -10.61
CA MET A 60 6.84 23.95 -10.32
C MET A 60 6.23 25.27 -9.85
N LYS A 61 5.04 25.22 -9.26
CA LYS A 61 4.38 26.38 -8.68
C LYS A 61 4.02 26.08 -7.24
N ASP A 62 4.77 26.70 -6.34
CA ASP A 62 4.48 26.67 -4.92
C ASP A 62 3.16 27.39 -4.64
N GLN A 63 2.37 26.83 -3.74
CA GLN A 63 1.11 27.41 -3.28
C GLN A 63 1.01 27.21 -1.79
N ARG A 64 0.43 28.19 -1.09
CA ARG A 64 0.25 28.14 0.35
C ARG A 64 -1.19 28.45 0.71
N ASN A 65 -1.66 27.80 1.76
CA ASN A 65 -2.95 27.91 2.40
C ASN A 65 -4.12 27.83 1.42
N VAL A 66 -4.02 26.89 0.48
CA VAL A 66 -5.06 26.64 -0.52
C VAL A 66 -6.20 25.91 0.16
N GLU A 67 -7.38 26.51 0.16
CA GLU A 67 -8.59 25.89 0.69
C GLU A 67 -9.07 24.77 -0.23
N VAL A 68 -9.31 23.62 0.36
CA VAL A 68 -9.71 22.39 -0.34
C VAL A 68 -11.21 22.40 -0.64
N CYS A 69 -11.99 22.89 0.30
CA CYS A 69 -13.44 22.78 0.32
C CYS A 69 -14.08 24.11 -0.09
N LYS A 70 -15.05 24.07 -1.00
CA LYS A 70 -15.93 25.22 -1.23
C LYS A 70 -16.99 25.27 -0.13
N GLN A 71 -17.39 26.48 0.29
CA GLN A 71 -18.42 26.70 1.31
C GLN A 71 -19.69 25.88 1.01
N GLY A 72 -20.24 25.22 2.03
CA GLY A 72 -21.51 24.48 1.97
C GLY A 72 -21.43 22.97 1.72
N TYR A 73 -20.24 22.39 1.53
CA TYR A 73 -20.08 20.94 1.33
C TYR A 73 -20.03 20.11 2.63
N TYR A 74 -19.60 20.70 3.74
CA TYR A 74 -19.57 20.07 5.06
C TYR A 74 -20.29 20.95 6.08
N GLY A 75 -21.18 20.33 6.84
CA GLY A 75 -21.80 20.95 8.00
C GLY A 75 -20.91 20.78 9.24
N PRO A 76 -21.37 21.31 10.39
CA PRO A 76 -20.76 21.01 11.69
C PRO A 76 -20.70 19.50 11.94
N LEU A 77 -19.63 19.03 12.59
CA LEU A 77 -19.45 17.62 12.92
C LEU A 77 -20.61 17.11 13.77
N SER A 78 -21.23 16.01 13.32
CA SER A 78 -22.23 15.28 14.10
C SER A 78 -21.58 14.43 15.19
N LYS A 79 -22.35 14.06 16.22
CA LYS A 79 -21.89 13.14 17.27
C LYS A 79 -21.29 11.83 16.72
N GLY A 80 -21.94 11.22 15.73
CA GLY A 80 -21.45 9.98 15.12
C GLY A 80 -20.14 10.16 14.35
N GLU A 81 -19.93 11.32 13.71
CA GLU A 81 -18.66 11.63 13.03
C GLU A 81 -17.53 11.88 14.03
N VAL A 82 -17.83 12.53 15.16
CA VAL A 82 -16.88 12.70 16.27
C VAL A 82 -16.46 11.34 16.83
N GLU A 83 -17.41 10.44 17.10
CA GLU A 83 -17.12 9.08 17.57
C GLU A 83 -16.29 8.28 16.55
N ASN A 84 -16.65 8.37 15.25
CA ASN A 84 -15.90 7.71 14.18
C ASN A 84 -14.46 8.23 14.04
N LEU A 85 -14.27 9.55 14.08
CA LEU A 85 -12.93 10.17 14.01
C LEU A 85 -12.09 9.80 15.23
N THR A 86 -12.63 9.96 16.43
CA THR A 86 -11.91 9.68 17.68
C THR A 86 -11.53 8.20 17.78
N GLY A 87 -12.43 7.28 17.42
CA GLY A 87 -12.13 5.85 17.34
C GLY A 87 -11.00 5.56 16.36
N LYS A 88 -11.02 6.15 15.16
CA LYS A 88 -9.96 5.93 14.16
C LYS A 88 -8.61 6.53 14.56
N ILE A 89 -8.60 7.67 15.27
CA ILE A 89 -7.37 8.26 15.81
C ILE A 89 -6.78 7.34 16.88
N LYS A 90 -7.60 6.81 17.78
CA LYS A 90 -7.17 5.85 18.82
C LYS A 90 -6.58 4.58 18.22
N ASP A 91 -7.22 4.03 17.20
CA ASP A 91 -6.78 2.80 16.53
C ASP A 91 -5.61 3.05 15.55
N GLY A 92 -4.99 4.24 15.54
CA GLY A 92 -3.79 4.51 14.74
C GLY A 92 -4.01 4.52 13.23
N TYR A 93 -5.21 4.85 12.75
CA TYR A 93 -5.50 4.88 11.31
C TYR A 93 -4.75 5.99 10.57
N ARG A 94 -4.18 5.63 9.43
CA ARG A 94 -3.45 6.53 8.53
C ARG A 94 -4.16 6.68 7.20
N ILE A 95 -4.18 7.92 6.70
CA ILE A 95 -4.66 8.26 5.36
C ILE A 95 -3.55 7.98 4.35
N LYS A 96 -3.88 7.22 3.31
CA LYS A 96 -2.98 6.93 2.19
C LYS A 96 -3.37 7.76 0.98
N MET A 97 -2.39 8.44 0.38
CA MET A 97 -2.54 9.17 -0.87
C MET A 97 -1.49 8.70 -1.88
N ILE A 98 -1.74 8.96 -3.15
CA ILE A 98 -0.89 8.56 -4.28
C ILE A 98 -0.76 9.75 -5.23
N LEU A 99 0.45 10.00 -5.71
CA LEU A 99 0.75 10.97 -6.77
C LEU A 99 1.76 10.37 -7.73
N ASP A 100 1.47 10.36 -9.04
CA ASP A 100 2.33 9.74 -10.07
C ASP A 100 2.79 8.31 -9.72
N ASN A 101 1.86 7.53 -9.18
CA ASN A 101 2.06 6.15 -8.69
C ASN A 101 2.96 6.03 -7.46
N LEU A 102 3.45 7.13 -6.88
CA LEU A 102 4.18 7.12 -5.62
C LEU A 102 3.22 7.30 -4.45
N PRO A 103 3.29 6.44 -3.42
CA PRO A 103 2.51 6.64 -2.22
C PRO A 103 3.05 7.84 -1.46
N VAL A 104 2.18 8.52 -0.72
CA VAL A 104 2.60 9.62 0.15
C VAL A 104 3.41 9.09 1.33
N THR A 105 4.50 9.78 1.69
CA THR A 105 5.31 9.47 2.87
C THR A 105 5.32 10.58 3.90
N THR A 106 5.39 10.19 5.16
CA THR A 106 5.70 11.06 6.30
C THR A 106 7.03 10.64 6.90
N GLN A 107 7.75 11.57 7.54
CA GLN A 107 8.89 11.22 8.38
C GLN A 107 8.46 10.28 9.52
N ASP A 108 9.25 9.26 9.78
CA ASP A 108 9.03 8.31 10.86
C ASP A 108 9.69 8.80 12.15
N LEU A 109 8.92 9.58 12.88
CA LEU A 109 9.31 10.18 14.16
C LEU A 109 9.60 9.16 15.28
N ASP A 110 9.26 7.87 15.09
CA ASP A 110 9.52 6.82 16.09
C ASP A 110 10.79 6.03 15.78
N ALA A 111 11.39 6.22 14.60
CA ALA A 111 12.56 5.45 14.23
C ALA A 111 13.84 6.08 14.80
N PRO A 112 14.89 5.26 15.02
CA PRO A 112 16.18 5.74 15.50
C PRO A 112 16.96 6.54 14.45
N ASP A 113 16.54 6.51 13.18
CA ASP A 113 17.17 7.18 12.06
C ASP A 113 16.23 8.27 11.50
N ASP A 114 16.73 9.50 11.43
CA ASP A 114 15.96 10.72 11.08
C ASP A 114 15.45 10.70 9.62
N ASP A 115 16.09 9.87 8.77
CA ASP A 115 15.76 9.74 7.34
C ASP A 115 14.70 8.67 7.04
N SER A 116 14.23 7.96 8.06
CA SER A 116 13.24 6.91 7.86
C SER A 116 11.85 7.49 7.61
N VAL A 117 11.11 6.85 6.70
CA VAL A 117 9.77 7.31 6.28
C VAL A 117 8.74 6.20 6.45
N ARG A 118 7.48 6.60 6.61
CA ARG A 118 6.31 5.71 6.61
C ARG A 118 5.30 6.15 5.58
N THR A 119 4.52 5.20 5.06
CA THR A 119 3.44 5.51 4.11
C THR A 119 2.21 6.08 4.82
N GLY A 120 1.64 7.13 4.23
CA GLY A 120 0.45 7.78 4.74
C GLY A 120 0.71 8.64 5.97
N PHE A 121 -0.29 9.41 6.38
CA PHE A 121 -0.22 10.33 7.51
C PHE A 121 -1.39 10.10 8.47
N GLU A 122 -1.20 10.49 9.72
CA GLU A 122 -2.17 10.37 10.80
C GLU A 122 -3.40 11.24 10.54
N ILE A 123 -4.60 10.70 10.80
CA ILE A 123 -5.86 11.47 10.73
C ILE A 123 -5.83 12.64 11.73
N GLY A 124 -5.19 12.45 12.87
CA GLY A 124 -5.16 13.36 13.98
C GLY A 124 -4.32 12.81 15.13
N TYR A 125 -4.42 13.44 16.29
CA TYR A 125 -3.68 13.04 17.48
C TYR A 125 -4.49 13.26 18.76
N GLU A 126 -4.05 12.63 19.84
CA GLU A 126 -4.62 12.77 21.18
C GLU A 126 -3.60 13.46 22.11
N VAL A 127 -4.04 14.51 22.80
CA VAL A 127 -3.26 15.22 23.82
C VAL A 127 -4.15 15.43 25.04
N ASN A 128 -3.71 14.96 26.21
CA ASN A 128 -4.43 15.12 27.48
C ASN A 128 -5.90 14.64 27.45
N GLY A 129 -6.20 13.57 26.70
CA GLY A 129 -7.56 13.03 26.55
C GLY A 129 -8.45 13.79 25.57
N GLU A 130 -7.91 14.81 24.89
CA GLU A 130 -8.60 15.57 23.85
C GLU A 130 -8.07 15.18 22.46
N PHE A 131 -8.98 15.10 21.49
CA PHE A 131 -8.67 14.69 20.13
C PHE A 131 -8.64 15.88 19.18
N PHE A 132 -7.64 15.91 18.32
CA PHE A 132 -7.41 16.95 17.33
C PHE A 132 -7.29 16.34 15.95
N ILE A 133 -7.82 17.02 14.92
CA ILE A 133 -7.78 16.56 13.53
C ILE A 133 -6.66 17.26 12.75
N ASN A 134 -5.94 16.52 11.92
CA ASN A 134 -4.99 17.09 10.97
C ASN A 134 -5.74 17.59 9.73
N ASN A 135 -6.02 18.89 9.70
CA ASN A 135 -6.78 19.54 8.63
C ASN A 135 -5.90 20.36 7.67
N HIS A 136 -4.64 20.64 8.03
CA HIS A 136 -3.67 21.33 7.18
C HIS A 136 -2.58 20.37 6.73
N LEU A 137 -2.34 20.27 5.42
CA LEU A 137 -1.32 19.36 4.84
C LEU A 137 -0.23 20.15 4.11
N PHE A 138 1.03 19.96 4.49
CA PHE A 138 2.19 20.46 3.74
C PHE A 138 2.70 19.36 2.82
N PHE A 139 2.42 19.48 1.52
CA PHE A 139 2.97 18.59 0.51
C PHE A 139 4.34 19.08 0.04
N THR A 140 5.32 18.20 0.06
CA THR A 140 6.62 18.42 -0.58
C THR A 140 6.75 17.43 -1.73
N ILE A 141 6.78 17.96 -2.96
CA ILE A 141 6.88 17.14 -4.16
C ILE A 141 8.31 17.23 -4.68
N LEU A 142 9.03 16.12 -4.61
CA LEU A 142 10.39 16.02 -5.10
C LEU A 142 10.38 15.75 -6.59
N VAL A 143 11.11 16.55 -7.35
CA VAL A 143 11.21 16.45 -8.81
C VAL A 143 12.66 16.35 -9.28
N HIS A 144 12.87 15.54 -10.30
CA HIS A 144 14.16 15.42 -10.98
C HIS A 144 14.06 16.01 -12.39
N PRO A 145 14.99 16.91 -12.78
CA PRO A 145 15.03 17.42 -14.14
C PRO A 145 15.46 16.31 -15.10
N VAL A 146 14.79 16.21 -16.24
CA VAL A 146 15.06 15.25 -17.29
C VAL A 146 15.48 16.03 -18.54
N SER A 147 16.66 15.74 -19.06
CA SER A 147 17.08 16.27 -20.36
C SER A 147 16.14 15.73 -21.46
N ALA A 148 15.70 16.59 -22.37
CA ALA A 148 14.75 16.28 -23.46
C ALA A 148 15.12 15.02 -24.29
N ILE A 149 16.38 14.60 -24.27
CA ILE A 149 16.89 13.36 -24.88
C ILE A 149 16.15 12.10 -24.37
N TYR A 150 15.73 12.07 -23.10
CA TYR A 150 15.05 10.90 -22.52
C TYR A 150 13.55 10.84 -22.82
N THR A 151 12.89 11.99 -23.01
CA THR A 151 11.45 12.04 -23.32
C THR A 151 11.17 11.59 -24.76
N ASP A 152 12.10 11.82 -25.68
CA ASP A 152 11.98 11.29 -27.04
C ASP A 152 12.32 9.80 -27.11
N GLY A 153 13.01 9.20 -26.14
CA GLY A 153 13.18 7.74 -26.05
C GLY A 153 11.84 7.00 -25.85
N ALA A 154 10.93 7.59 -25.06
CA ALA A 154 9.58 7.05 -24.85
C ALA A 154 8.65 7.25 -26.06
N LYS A 155 8.83 8.36 -26.81
CA LYS A 155 8.14 8.56 -28.10
C LYS A 155 8.76 7.71 -29.23
N MET A 156 10.07 7.46 -29.19
CA MET A 156 10.83 6.61 -30.13
C MET A 156 10.42 5.14 -30.06
N PHE A 157 10.02 4.63 -28.89
CA PHE A 157 9.58 3.23 -28.77
C PHE A 157 8.20 2.99 -29.41
N GLN A 158 7.41 4.04 -29.67
CA GLN A 158 6.12 3.95 -30.36
C GLN A 158 6.22 4.12 -31.88
N SER A 159 7.31 4.68 -32.41
CA SER A 159 7.48 4.88 -33.85
C SER A 159 8.43 3.86 -34.45
N SER A 160 7.85 2.87 -35.13
CA SER A 160 8.55 1.94 -36.01
C SER A 160 9.39 2.69 -37.08
N GLY A 161 10.64 2.26 -37.27
CA GLY A 161 11.37 2.40 -38.55
C GLY A 161 12.30 3.60 -38.72
N MET A 162 13.60 3.28 -38.90
CA MET A 162 14.64 3.99 -39.67
C MET A 162 14.63 5.54 -39.73
N GLU A 163 15.49 6.18 -38.93
CA GLU A 163 16.41 7.28 -39.29
C GLU A 163 17.04 7.87 -38.00
N LEU A 164 17.95 7.11 -37.36
CA LEU A 164 18.34 7.37 -35.97
C LEU A 164 19.51 8.36 -35.78
N GLU A 165 20.23 8.77 -36.83
CA GLU A 165 21.47 9.56 -36.67
C GLU A 165 21.40 11.00 -37.23
N GLY A 166 20.54 11.28 -38.21
CA GLY A 166 20.41 12.61 -38.80
C GLY A 166 19.68 13.60 -37.88
N ARG A 167 18.59 13.17 -37.25
CA ARG A 167 17.77 14.01 -36.35
C ARG A 167 18.39 14.27 -34.98
N ARG A 168 19.34 13.44 -34.56
CA ARG A 168 20.06 13.57 -33.28
C ARG A 168 20.89 14.86 -33.21
N ARG A 169 21.44 15.30 -34.35
CA ARG A 169 22.26 16.53 -34.43
C ARG A 169 21.41 17.80 -34.44
N GLN A 170 20.24 17.75 -35.08
CA GLN A 170 19.37 18.92 -35.23
C GLN A 170 18.66 19.32 -33.93
N LEU A 171 18.31 18.35 -33.06
CA LEU A 171 17.68 18.62 -31.75
C LEU A 171 18.63 19.16 -30.68
N LEU A 172 19.95 19.03 -30.87
CA LEU A 172 20.95 19.61 -29.95
C LEU A 172 21.23 21.09 -30.24
N GLU A 173 20.89 21.58 -31.45
CA GLU A 173 21.17 22.95 -31.89
C GLU A 173 19.97 23.90 -31.73
N GLU A 174 18.73 23.40 -31.73
CA GLU A 174 17.55 24.20 -31.39
C GLU A 174 17.27 24.15 -29.88
N GLY A 175 18.07 24.92 -29.14
CA GLY A 175 17.88 25.17 -27.71
C GLY A 175 16.56 25.87 -27.40
N GLY A 176 15.50 25.09 -27.22
CA GLY A 176 14.35 25.45 -26.41
C GLY A 176 14.55 24.87 -25.01
N GLU A 177 14.74 25.74 -24.02
CA GLU A 177 15.04 25.42 -22.61
C GLU A 177 13.81 24.84 -21.86
N GLU A 178 13.03 23.95 -22.50
CA GLU A 178 11.96 23.23 -21.82
C GLU A 178 12.55 22.10 -20.97
N SER A 179 12.83 22.43 -19.71
CA SER A 179 13.20 21.44 -18.70
C SER A 179 11.98 20.58 -18.36
N TYR A 180 12.04 19.29 -18.70
CA TYR A 180 11.03 18.31 -18.29
C TYR A 180 11.33 17.87 -16.86
N TYR A 181 10.29 17.68 -16.05
CA TYR A 181 10.42 17.23 -14.67
C TYR A 181 9.70 15.91 -14.47
N THR A 182 10.31 15.02 -13.70
CA THR A 182 9.71 13.75 -13.28
C THR A 182 9.55 13.75 -11.76
N VAL A 183 8.39 13.31 -11.27
CA VAL A 183 8.15 13.17 -9.84
C VAL A 183 8.91 11.96 -9.29
N VAL A 184 9.71 12.21 -8.27
CA VAL A 184 10.58 11.20 -7.64
C VAL A 184 10.30 11.00 -6.15
N GLY A 185 9.52 11.89 -5.54
CA GLY A 185 9.08 11.77 -4.15
C GLY A 185 7.79 12.52 -3.90
N PHE A 186 7.00 12.02 -2.96
CA PHE A 186 5.74 12.62 -2.55
C PHE A 186 5.63 12.57 -1.03
N GLU A 187 6.00 13.66 -0.38
CA GLU A 187 6.04 13.77 1.07
C GLU A 187 4.93 14.65 1.59
N VAL A 188 4.48 14.36 2.81
CA VAL A 188 3.49 15.17 3.51
C VAL A 188 3.89 15.36 4.97
N ARG A 189 3.65 16.57 5.47
CA ARG A 189 3.61 16.86 6.90
C ARG A 189 2.20 17.29 7.26
N ALA A 190 1.58 16.56 8.18
CA ALA A 190 0.20 16.80 8.58
C ALA A 190 0.15 17.59 9.89
N CYS A 191 -0.67 18.62 9.92
CA CYS A 191 -0.81 19.52 11.06
C CYS A 191 -2.27 19.85 11.35
N SER A 192 -2.53 20.20 12.60
CA SER A 192 -3.82 20.67 13.09
C SER A 192 -3.80 22.18 13.24
N GLU A 193 -4.68 22.86 12.52
CA GLU A 193 -4.77 24.33 12.47
C GLU A 193 -6.17 24.77 12.90
N ALA A 194 -6.29 25.45 14.04
CA ALA A 194 -7.56 26.06 14.46
C ALA A 194 -7.74 27.43 13.78
N VAL A 195 -8.41 27.43 12.63
CA VAL A 195 -8.73 28.66 11.89
C VAL A 195 -10.17 29.07 12.16
N SER A 196 -10.37 30.32 12.59
CA SER A 196 -11.70 30.94 12.59
C SER A 196 -12.04 31.46 11.18
N PRO A 197 -13.28 31.29 10.68
CA PRO A 197 -13.67 31.76 9.36
C PRO A 197 -13.41 33.26 9.18
N GLY A 198 -12.50 33.63 8.28
CA GLY A 198 -12.25 35.02 7.88
C GLY A 198 -11.15 35.78 8.64
N ASN A 199 -10.47 35.19 9.63
CA ASN A 199 -9.30 35.84 10.26
C ASN A 199 -8.20 34.82 10.59
N ARG A 200 -7.08 34.88 9.85
CA ARG A 200 -5.91 33.99 9.99
C ARG A 200 -4.77 34.61 10.80
N ALA A 201 -4.86 35.87 11.22
CA ALA A 201 -3.75 36.59 11.87
C ALA A 201 -3.39 36.10 13.30
N GLY A 202 -4.02 35.03 13.78
CA GLY A 202 -3.72 34.36 15.05
C GLY A 202 -3.93 32.84 14.99
N ALA A 203 -3.90 32.24 13.80
CA ALA A 203 -4.00 30.79 13.65
C ALA A 203 -2.73 30.14 14.23
N SER A 204 -2.93 29.31 15.26
CA SER A 204 -1.86 28.46 15.78
C SER A 204 -2.01 27.07 15.18
N MET A 205 -0.88 26.52 14.76
CA MET A 205 -0.79 25.26 14.06
C MET A 205 0.12 24.33 14.84
N VAL A 206 -0.35 23.11 15.08
CA VAL A 206 0.37 22.07 15.80
C VAL A 206 0.60 20.90 14.86
N CYS A 207 1.86 20.56 14.63
CA CYS A 207 2.27 19.47 13.75
C CYS A 207 2.70 18.23 14.54
N MET A 208 2.65 17.06 13.90
CA MET A 208 2.89 15.78 14.59
C MET A 208 4.30 15.63 15.18
N ASP A 209 5.30 16.29 14.56
CA ASP A 209 6.68 16.39 15.06
C ASP A 209 6.76 17.10 16.42
N GLN A 210 5.95 18.13 16.62
CA GLN A 210 5.87 18.83 17.90
C GLN A 210 5.16 17.99 18.97
N VAL A 211 4.12 17.24 18.58
CA VAL A 211 3.39 16.36 19.50
C VAL A 211 4.28 15.22 19.99
N LYS A 212 5.05 14.59 19.10
CA LYS A 212 5.91 13.44 19.46
C LYS A 212 7.20 13.82 20.17
N SER A 213 7.75 15.00 19.90
CA SER A 213 8.95 15.49 20.61
C SER A 213 8.70 15.82 22.08
N GLY A 214 7.44 15.82 22.55
CA GLY A 214 7.09 16.08 23.95
C GLY A 214 7.38 17.51 24.41
N GLY A 215 7.64 18.43 23.46
CA GLY A 215 7.84 19.84 23.74
C GLY A 215 6.54 20.53 24.20
N PRO A 216 6.64 21.74 24.76
CA PRO A 216 5.46 22.55 25.03
C PRO A 216 4.69 22.77 23.72
N ILE A 217 3.44 22.30 23.68
CA ILE A 217 2.57 22.46 22.51
C ILE A 217 2.12 23.92 22.50
N GLU A 218 2.83 24.75 21.74
CA GLU A 218 2.49 26.16 21.53
C GLU A 218 1.34 26.28 20.53
N GLY A 219 0.14 25.90 20.96
CA GLY A 219 -1.03 26.06 20.11
C GLY A 219 -2.30 25.36 20.53
N THR A 220 -3.41 25.86 19.96
CA THR A 220 -4.71 25.19 19.98
C THR A 220 -4.94 24.61 18.60
N GLY A 221 -4.75 23.29 18.44
CA GLY A 221 -5.13 22.60 17.21
C GLY A 221 -6.66 22.59 17.01
N MET A 222 -7.11 22.09 15.87
CA MET A 222 -8.53 21.91 15.58
C MET A 222 -9.10 20.73 16.37
N LYS A 223 -9.80 21.03 17.46
CA LYS A 223 -10.41 20.02 18.35
C LYS A 223 -11.62 19.35 17.69
N ILE A 224 -11.74 18.05 17.87
CA ILE A 224 -12.86 17.24 17.37
C ILE A 224 -13.98 17.24 18.42
N VAL A 225 -14.95 18.14 18.25
CA VAL A 225 -16.15 18.24 19.09
C VAL A 225 -17.41 18.35 18.24
N GLU A 226 -18.55 17.94 18.81
CA GLU A 226 -19.85 18.09 18.15
C GLU A 226 -20.13 19.57 17.87
N GLY A 227 -20.59 19.89 16.65
CA GLY A 227 -20.84 21.26 16.23
C GLY A 227 -19.60 22.02 15.73
N ALA A 228 -18.41 21.42 15.74
CA ALA A 228 -17.22 22.06 15.18
C ALA A 228 -17.23 22.00 13.63
N THR A 229 -16.78 23.07 12.97
CA THR A 229 -16.63 23.11 11.51
C THR A 229 -15.15 23.02 11.14
N VAL A 230 -14.77 21.94 10.46
CA VAL A 230 -13.38 21.71 10.05
C VAL A 230 -13.13 22.34 8.68
N THR A 231 -12.09 23.17 8.59
CA THR A 231 -11.62 23.75 7.32
C THR A 231 -10.36 23.03 6.90
N TYR A 232 -10.36 22.39 5.73
CA TYR A 232 -9.19 21.70 5.20
C TYR A 232 -8.41 22.60 4.24
N THR A 233 -7.10 22.66 4.45
CA THR A 233 -6.15 23.51 3.72
C THR A 233 -4.89 22.72 3.38
N TYR A 234 -4.15 23.20 2.39
CA TYR A 234 -2.84 22.64 2.08
C TYR A 234 -1.86 23.65 1.50
N ASP A 235 -0.60 23.30 1.68
CA ASP A 235 0.56 23.91 1.06
C ASP A 235 1.19 22.90 0.11
N VAL A 236 1.75 23.39 -0.99
CA VAL A 236 2.56 22.58 -1.90
C VAL A 236 3.87 23.30 -2.18
N MET A 237 4.97 22.59 -1.96
CA MET A 237 6.33 23.03 -2.25
C MET A 237 7.01 22.06 -3.20
N TRP A 238 7.70 22.60 -4.18
CA TRP A 238 8.49 21.83 -5.14
C TRP A 238 9.97 21.87 -4.76
N GLN A 239 10.61 20.71 -4.70
CA GLN A 239 12.04 20.62 -4.42
C GLN A 239 12.74 19.78 -5.50
N LEU A 240 13.89 20.28 -5.96
CA LEU A 240 14.75 19.52 -6.85
C LEU A 240 15.44 18.41 -6.07
N SER A 241 15.45 17.20 -6.61
CA SER A 241 16.14 16.06 -6.03
C SER A 241 17.06 15.42 -7.08
N ASP A 242 18.23 14.96 -6.63
CA ASP A 242 19.18 14.22 -7.46
C ASP A 242 18.76 12.75 -7.69
N THR A 243 17.65 12.32 -7.07
CA THR A 243 17.10 10.98 -7.23
C THR A 243 16.66 10.76 -8.67
N LYS A 244 17.22 9.74 -9.34
CA LYS A 244 16.82 9.37 -10.69
C LYS A 244 15.49 8.62 -10.68
N TRP A 245 14.74 8.69 -11.78
CA TRP A 245 13.46 7.98 -11.91
C TRP A 245 13.54 6.48 -11.61
N ALA A 246 14.62 5.80 -12.04
CA ALA A 246 14.77 4.36 -11.83
C ALA A 246 14.90 3.97 -10.34
N SER A 247 15.49 4.83 -9.52
CA SER A 247 15.71 4.60 -8.08
C SER A 247 14.64 5.26 -7.19
N ARG A 248 13.60 5.86 -7.79
CA ARG A 248 12.59 6.61 -7.02
C ARG A 248 11.78 5.77 -6.04
N TRP A 249 11.82 4.43 -6.19
CA TRP A 249 11.15 3.50 -5.28
C TRP A 249 12.03 3.06 -4.10
N ASP A 250 13.34 3.35 -4.12
CA ASP A 250 14.29 2.80 -3.14
C ASP A 250 14.01 3.29 -1.71
N ALA A 251 13.56 4.55 -1.55
CA ALA A 251 13.16 5.09 -0.25
C ALA A 251 11.99 4.31 0.37
N TYR A 252 11.02 3.89 -0.46
CA TYR A 252 9.84 3.17 0.00
C TYR A 252 10.14 1.71 0.34
N LEU A 253 11.13 1.09 -0.30
CA LEU A 253 11.52 -0.29 -0.02
C LEU A 253 12.26 -0.45 1.32
N LYS A 254 12.86 0.65 1.82
CA LYS A 254 13.62 0.68 3.08
C LYS A 254 12.75 0.96 4.32
N MET A 255 11.46 1.25 4.14
CA MET A 255 10.57 1.56 5.26
C MET A 255 10.48 0.38 6.25
N PRO A 256 10.56 0.63 7.57
CA PRO A 256 10.44 -0.41 8.57
C PRO A 256 9.08 -1.10 8.40
N ARG A 257 9.09 -2.40 8.09
CA ARG A 257 7.86 -3.17 7.89
C ARG A 257 7.14 -3.26 9.23
N GLY A 258 5.84 -2.92 9.21
CA GLY A 258 4.95 -3.02 10.36
C GLY A 258 4.91 -4.42 10.96
N GLN A 259 4.36 -4.51 12.17
CA GLN A 259 4.32 -5.74 12.97
C GLN A 259 3.89 -6.95 12.13
N VAL A 260 4.71 -8.01 12.18
CA VAL A 260 4.41 -9.25 11.46
C VAL A 260 3.12 -9.83 12.02
N HIS A 261 2.10 -10.01 11.18
CA HIS A 261 0.85 -10.68 11.58
C HIS A 261 1.09 -12.18 11.75
N TRP A 262 1.66 -12.56 12.90
CA TRP A 262 1.99 -13.93 13.26
C TRP A 262 0.78 -14.87 13.18
N PHE A 263 -0.43 -14.35 13.37
CA PHE A 263 -1.67 -15.11 13.24
C PHE A 263 -1.83 -15.76 11.86
N SER A 264 -1.56 -15.02 10.78
CA SER A 264 -1.65 -15.53 9.41
C SER A 264 -0.55 -16.56 9.09
N ILE A 265 0.65 -16.37 9.66
CA ILE A 265 1.75 -17.32 9.50
C ILE A 265 1.41 -18.65 10.20
N ILE A 266 0.95 -18.58 11.45
CA ILE A 266 0.53 -19.76 12.22
C ILE A 266 -0.62 -20.47 11.51
N ASN A 267 -1.63 -19.73 11.05
CA ASN A 267 -2.77 -20.30 10.33
C ASN A 267 -2.32 -21.05 9.06
N SER A 268 -1.43 -20.46 8.25
CA SER A 268 -0.94 -21.15 7.05
C SER A 268 -0.07 -22.36 7.37
N LEU A 269 0.74 -22.30 8.44
CA LEU A 269 1.56 -23.42 8.92
C LEU A 269 0.69 -24.59 9.38
N VAL A 270 -0.38 -24.32 10.14
CA VAL A 270 -1.33 -25.36 10.59
C VAL A 270 -1.99 -26.04 9.40
N VAL A 271 -2.47 -25.27 8.42
CA VAL A 271 -3.07 -25.83 7.19
C VAL A 271 -2.06 -26.69 6.42
N ALA A 272 -0.82 -26.23 6.27
CA ALA A 272 0.23 -26.98 5.58
C ALA A 272 0.57 -28.30 6.29
N LEU A 273 0.65 -28.31 7.62
CA LEU A 273 0.90 -29.53 8.41
C LEU A 273 -0.25 -30.53 8.31
N VAL A 274 -1.50 -30.05 8.34
CA VAL A 274 -2.68 -30.93 8.18
C VAL A 274 -2.71 -31.54 6.78
N LEU A 275 -2.50 -30.74 5.74
CA LEU A 275 -2.45 -31.24 4.36
C LEU A 275 -1.31 -32.26 4.16
N SER A 276 -0.12 -31.97 4.70
CA SER A 276 1.01 -32.91 4.68
C SER A 276 0.67 -34.22 5.41
N GLY A 277 0.02 -34.14 6.58
CA GLY A 277 -0.43 -35.29 7.34
C GLY A 277 -1.43 -36.16 6.57
N VAL A 278 -2.41 -35.55 5.90
CA VAL A 278 -3.38 -36.28 5.07
C VAL A 278 -2.67 -37.01 3.91
N VAL A 279 -1.76 -36.33 3.21
CA VAL A 279 -0.97 -36.95 2.13
C VAL A 279 -0.14 -38.10 2.66
N MET A 280 0.51 -37.93 3.82
CA MET A 280 1.30 -38.98 4.47
C MET A 280 0.45 -40.19 4.85
N VAL A 281 -0.76 -39.99 5.39
CA VAL A 281 -1.69 -41.09 5.68
C VAL A 281 -2.13 -41.81 4.41
N ILE A 282 -2.44 -41.08 3.34
CA ILE A 282 -2.81 -41.68 2.04
C ILE A 282 -1.66 -42.56 1.53
N LEU A 283 -0.44 -42.03 1.51
CA LEU A 283 0.76 -42.76 1.07
C LEU A 283 1.03 -44.00 1.93
N LEU A 284 0.94 -43.90 3.25
CA LEU A 284 1.11 -45.06 4.12
C LEU A 284 0.02 -46.10 3.89
N ARG A 285 -1.21 -45.67 3.63
CA ARG A 285 -2.34 -46.58 3.38
C ARG A 285 -2.21 -47.28 2.02
N THR A 286 -1.74 -46.58 0.99
CA THR A 286 -1.45 -47.19 -0.33
C THR A 286 -0.27 -48.15 -0.24
N VAL A 287 0.83 -47.76 0.40
CA VAL A 287 2.01 -48.62 0.56
C VAL A 287 1.67 -49.89 1.35
N ARG A 288 0.91 -49.79 2.45
CA ARG A 288 0.48 -50.98 3.21
C ARG A 288 -0.40 -51.90 2.37
N ARG A 289 -1.36 -51.35 1.62
CA ARG A 289 -2.23 -52.14 0.74
C ARG A 289 -1.42 -52.84 -0.34
N ASP A 290 -0.47 -52.14 -0.95
CA ASP A 290 0.35 -52.69 -2.01
C ASP A 290 1.29 -53.77 -1.46
N LEU A 291 1.90 -53.59 -0.28
CA LEU A 291 2.73 -54.61 0.38
C LEU A 291 1.96 -55.92 0.62
N ILE A 292 0.73 -55.84 1.18
CA ILE A 292 -0.12 -57.00 1.42
C ILE A 292 -0.42 -57.73 0.10
N LYS A 293 -0.73 -56.97 -0.96
CA LYS A 293 -0.99 -57.53 -2.28
C LYS A 293 0.24 -58.23 -2.86
N TYR A 294 1.45 -57.70 -2.65
CA TYR A 294 2.68 -58.36 -3.08
C TYR A 294 2.95 -59.64 -2.28
N GLU A 295 2.69 -59.64 -0.98
CA GLU A 295 2.82 -60.82 -0.14
C GLU A 295 1.84 -61.93 -0.57
N GLU A 296 0.61 -61.57 -0.92
CA GLU A 296 -0.40 -62.48 -1.49
C GLU A 296 0.05 -63.06 -2.84
N ILE A 297 0.52 -62.22 -3.78
CA ILE A 297 1.00 -62.69 -5.09
C ILE A 297 2.22 -63.62 -4.96
N VAL A 298 3.15 -63.30 -4.07
CA VAL A 298 4.33 -64.14 -3.83
C VAL A 298 3.94 -65.46 -3.16
N GLY A 299 3.03 -65.42 -2.18
CA GLY A 299 2.50 -66.62 -1.52
C GLY A 299 1.71 -67.52 -2.48
N ASP A 300 0.88 -66.94 -3.34
CA ASP A 300 0.13 -67.66 -4.37
C ASP A 300 1.08 -68.29 -5.39
N ALA A 301 2.09 -67.56 -5.87
CA ALA A 301 3.11 -68.10 -6.77
C ALA A 301 3.92 -69.24 -6.14
N GLU A 302 4.25 -69.16 -4.85
CA GLU A 302 4.91 -70.25 -4.12
C GLU A 302 3.98 -71.47 -3.95
N SER A 303 2.68 -71.23 -3.73
CA SER A 303 1.67 -72.28 -3.61
C SER A 303 1.42 -73.00 -4.94
N GLU A 304 1.30 -72.27 -6.04
CA GLU A 304 1.11 -72.80 -7.39
C GLU A 304 2.34 -73.60 -7.84
N PHE A 305 3.54 -73.11 -7.50
CA PHE A 305 4.78 -73.87 -7.69
C PHE A 305 4.73 -75.18 -6.88
N LYS A 306 4.36 -75.14 -5.60
CA LYS A 306 4.28 -76.33 -4.75
C LYS A 306 3.25 -77.36 -5.24
N GLU A 307 2.11 -76.92 -5.76
CA GLU A 307 1.11 -77.79 -6.39
C GLU A 307 1.65 -78.45 -7.67
N GLU A 308 2.41 -77.71 -8.50
CA GLU A 308 3.07 -78.28 -9.68
C GLU A 308 4.12 -79.35 -9.35
N PHE A 309 4.83 -79.22 -8.23
CA PHE A 309 5.74 -80.26 -7.74
C PHE A 309 4.98 -81.44 -7.11
N GLY A 310 3.83 -81.19 -6.49
CA GLY A 310 2.99 -82.20 -5.84
C GLY A 310 2.49 -83.26 -6.82
N TRP A 311 1.87 -82.86 -7.94
CA TRP A 311 1.35 -83.84 -8.92
C TRP A 311 2.48 -84.58 -9.66
N LYS A 312 3.64 -83.96 -9.87
CA LYS A 312 4.82 -84.61 -10.48
C LYS A 312 5.41 -85.70 -9.59
N LEU A 313 5.42 -85.50 -8.27
CA LEU A 313 5.82 -86.53 -7.31
C LEU A 313 4.84 -87.71 -7.31
N VAL A 314 3.52 -87.44 -7.40
CA VAL A 314 2.49 -88.48 -7.50
C VAL A 314 2.55 -89.24 -8.82
N MET A 315 2.86 -88.57 -9.94
CA MET A 315 3.09 -89.20 -11.25
C MET A 315 4.31 -90.15 -11.24
N GLY A 316 5.34 -89.86 -10.44
CA GLY A 316 6.51 -90.73 -10.28
C GLY A 316 6.21 -92.05 -9.56
N ASP A 317 5.17 -92.09 -8.73
CA ASP A 317 4.77 -93.28 -7.96
C ASP A 317 3.81 -94.20 -8.74
N VAL A 318 3.13 -93.70 -9.79
CA VAL A 318 2.26 -94.51 -10.68
C VAL A 318 3.05 -95.55 -11.48
N PHE A 319 4.37 -95.40 -11.60
CA PHE A 319 5.25 -96.34 -12.32
C PHE A 319 6.16 -97.19 -11.42
N ARG A 320 5.99 -97.14 -10.09
CA ARG A 320 6.66 -98.10 -9.20
C ARG A 320 5.87 -99.41 -9.17
N ALA A 321 6.54 -100.52 -9.45
CA ALA A 321 5.96 -101.85 -9.28
C ALA A 321 5.68 -102.11 -7.78
N PRO A 322 4.60 -102.85 -7.43
CA PRO A 322 4.23 -103.14 -6.04
C PRO A 322 5.26 -104.00 -5.30
#